data_AF-Q6UAB6-F1
#
_entry.id   AF-Q6UAB6-F1
#
_cell.length_a   1.000
_cell.length_b   1.000
_cell.length_c   1.000
_cell.angle_alpha   90.00
_cell.angle_beta   90.00
_cell.angle_gamma   90.00
#
_symmetry.space_group_name_H-M   'P 1'
#
loop_
_entity.id
_entity.type
_entity.pdbx_description
1 polymer ?
#
loop_
_entity_poly.entity_id
_entity_poly.type
_entity_poly.pdbx_seq_one_letter_code
_entity_poly.pdbx_strand_id
1 'polypeptide(L)'
;MESNPDLVHSREFNLDYLRMRMEEDQFHYVIVNQLKIKVRLIISVALRPSTADVATVGIATSGRPVDEIFDVYYDTINREGQRQEGVLFRVNISLTKLPAQASSITVEQIIDCLEKFLNPSEAPDYWQPTVQGRVVTIEWDQKAKPTPLLLFKQSEEGDNVSFRSIA
;
A
#
# COMPACT_ATOMS: atom_id res chain seq x y z
N MET A 1 32.85 -7.51 -15.76
CA MET A 1 31.77 -8.29 -15.12
C MET A 1 32.28 -8.71 -13.75
N GLU A 2 31.76 -8.10 -12.69
CA GLU A 2 32.20 -8.36 -11.31
C GLU A 2 31.33 -9.46 -10.70
N SER A 3 31.93 -10.61 -10.43
CA SER A 3 31.29 -11.86 -10.02
C SER A 3 31.48 -12.10 -8.51
N ASN A 4 31.02 -11.15 -7.69
CA ASN A 4 30.98 -11.32 -6.24
C ASN A 4 29.64 -11.96 -5.83
N PRO A 5 29.62 -13.26 -5.46
CA PRO A 5 28.38 -13.98 -5.15
C PRO A 5 27.63 -13.41 -3.95
N ASP A 6 28.32 -12.77 -2.99
CA ASP A 6 27.72 -12.07 -1.83
C ASP A 6 26.84 -10.86 -2.21
N LEU A 7 27.27 -10.11 -3.23
CA LEU A 7 26.52 -8.95 -3.73
C LEU A 7 25.29 -9.36 -4.56
N VAL A 8 25.29 -10.59 -5.09
CA VAL A 8 24.14 -11.15 -5.82
C VAL A 8 23.08 -11.66 -4.83
N HIS A 9 23.48 -12.18 -3.67
CA HIS A 9 22.56 -12.59 -2.59
C HIS A 9 22.05 -11.42 -1.74
N SER A 10 22.76 -10.28 -1.70
CA SER A 10 22.27 -9.04 -1.08
C SER A 10 21.13 -8.34 -1.85
N ARG A 11 20.72 -8.87 -3.02
CA ARG A 11 19.62 -8.34 -3.84
C ARG A 11 18.31 -9.10 -3.68
N GLU A 12 18.26 -10.11 -2.82
CA GLU A 12 16.98 -10.67 -2.38
C GLU A 12 16.46 -9.81 -1.24
N PHE A 13 15.30 -9.19 -1.46
CA PHE A 13 14.66 -8.37 -0.44
C PHE A 13 14.32 -9.21 0.78
N ASN A 14 14.94 -8.88 1.88
CA ASN A 14 14.72 -9.57 3.13
C ASN A 14 13.58 -8.87 3.89
N LEU A 15 12.42 -9.54 3.98
CA LEU A 15 11.26 -9.04 4.71
C LEU A 15 11.54 -8.83 6.20
N ASP A 16 12.41 -9.65 6.79
CA ASP A 16 12.84 -9.52 8.18
C ASP A 16 13.69 -8.25 8.37
N TYR A 17 14.60 -7.98 7.43
CA TYR A 17 15.35 -6.73 7.42
C TYR A 17 14.44 -5.50 7.28
N LEU A 18 13.44 -5.56 6.39
CA LEU A 18 12.46 -4.48 6.26
C LEU A 18 11.74 -4.24 7.59
N ARG A 19 11.25 -5.30 8.24
CA ARG A 19 10.55 -5.20 9.54
C ARG A 19 11.43 -4.57 10.60
N MET A 20 12.66 -5.06 10.77
CA MET A 20 13.62 -4.49 11.71
C MET A 20 13.87 -2.99 11.43
N ARG A 21 14.03 -2.61 10.15
CA ARG A 21 14.23 -1.20 9.77
C ARG A 21 12.98 -0.35 10.04
N MET A 22 11.78 -0.92 9.92
CA MET A 22 10.51 -0.24 10.22
C MET A 22 10.31 0.06 11.71
N GLU A 23 11.12 -0.52 12.61
CA GLU A 23 11.16 -0.15 14.04
C GLU A 23 11.98 1.12 14.31
N GLU A 24 12.80 1.57 13.35
CA GLU A 24 13.58 2.81 13.50
C GLU A 24 12.75 4.04 13.09
N ASP A 25 12.57 4.99 14.01
CA ASP A 25 11.71 6.18 13.86
C ASP A 25 11.91 6.92 12.52
N GLN A 26 13.17 7.18 12.14
CA GLN A 26 13.48 7.93 10.93
C GLN A 26 13.12 7.17 9.66
N PHE A 27 13.43 5.87 9.61
CA PHE A 27 13.13 5.05 8.45
C PHE A 27 11.62 4.83 8.31
N HIS A 28 10.98 4.45 9.42
CA HIS A 28 9.53 4.36 9.53
C HIS A 28 8.84 5.62 9.01
N TYR A 29 9.23 6.80 9.51
CA TYR A 29 8.67 8.09 9.11
C TYR A 29 8.80 8.32 7.60
N VAL A 30 9.98 8.05 7.01
CA VAL A 30 10.23 8.24 5.58
C VAL A 30 9.35 7.32 4.74
N ILE A 31 9.24 6.04 5.10
CA ILE A 31 8.41 5.07 4.38
C ILE A 31 6.93 5.44 4.47
N VAL A 32 6.42 5.66 5.69
CA VAL A 32 5.00 6.01 5.91
C VAL A 32 4.63 7.32 5.22
N ASN A 33 5.52 8.32 5.23
CA ASN A 33 5.27 9.57 4.51
C ASN A 33 5.20 9.38 2.99
N GLN A 34 6.07 8.55 2.41
CA GLN A 34 5.97 8.20 0.99
C GLN A 34 4.64 7.52 0.66
N LEU A 35 4.23 6.54 1.48
CA LEU A 35 2.93 5.88 1.33
C LEU A 35 1.80 6.92 1.37
N LYS A 36 1.78 7.81 2.37
CA LYS A 36 0.76 8.86 2.54
C LYS A 36 0.61 9.72 1.28
N ILE A 37 1.72 10.16 0.69
CA ILE A 37 1.71 10.99 -0.52
C ILE A 37 1.17 10.20 -1.73
N LYS A 38 1.66 8.98 -1.95
CA LYS A 38 1.30 8.17 -3.12
C LYS A 38 -0.16 7.69 -3.07
N VAL A 39 -0.61 7.19 -1.92
CA VAL A 39 -2.01 6.76 -1.73
C VAL A 39 -2.96 7.94 -1.87
N ARG A 40 -2.64 9.10 -1.29
CA ARG A 40 -3.46 10.31 -1.47
C ARG A 40 -3.61 10.66 -2.95
N LEU A 41 -2.54 10.59 -3.73
CA LEU A 41 -2.57 10.89 -5.16
C LEU A 41 -3.48 9.90 -5.91
N ILE A 42 -3.28 8.60 -5.72
CA ILE A 42 -4.05 7.53 -6.37
C ILE A 42 -5.56 7.68 -6.08
N ILE A 43 -5.92 7.79 -4.80
CA ILE A 43 -7.31 7.90 -4.39
C ILE A 43 -7.93 9.23 -4.85
N SER A 44 -7.19 10.33 -4.82
CA SER A 44 -7.69 11.62 -5.31
C SER A 44 -7.97 11.59 -6.81
N VAL A 45 -7.13 10.93 -7.60
CA VAL A 45 -7.36 10.77 -9.05
C VAL A 45 -8.57 9.90 -9.31
N ALA A 46 -8.71 8.77 -8.61
CA ALA A 46 -9.84 7.85 -8.74
C ALA A 46 -11.19 8.53 -8.44
N LEU A 47 -11.21 9.46 -7.50
CA LEU A 47 -12.42 10.17 -7.07
C LEU A 47 -12.76 11.43 -7.90
N ARG A 48 -11.92 11.85 -8.86
CA ARG A 48 -12.22 13.03 -9.69
C ARG A 48 -13.47 12.76 -10.54
N PRO A 49 -14.47 13.67 -10.58
CA PRO A 49 -15.60 13.52 -11.47
C PRO A 49 -15.12 13.47 -12.92
N SER A 50 -15.40 12.37 -13.62
CA SER A 50 -15.17 12.26 -15.05
C SER A 50 -16.37 12.83 -15.80
N THR A 51 -16.15 13.41 -16.98
CA THR A 51 -17.20 13.99 -17.83
C THR A 51 -18.30 12.99 -18.21
N ALA A 52 -18.02 11.68 -18.12
CA ALA A 52 -19.01 10.61 -18.31
C ALA A 52 -20.07 10.54 -17.19
N ASP A 53 -19.73 10.92 -15.95
CA ASP A 53 -20.65 10.91 -14.80
C ASP A 53 -21.66 12.07 -14.85
N VAL A 54 -21.31 13.17 -15.51
CA VAL A 54 -22.15 14.37 -15.61
C VAL A 54 -23.34 14.16 -16.55
N ALA A 55 -23.24 13.22 -17.50
CA ALA A 55 -24.33 12.89 -18.44
C ALA A 55 -25.44 12.02 -17.83
N THR A 56 -25.23 11.44 -16.64
CA THR A 56 -26.15 10.46 -16.04
C THR A 56 -26.67 10.95 -14.68
N VAL A 57 -27.30 12.12 -14.67
CA VAL A 57 -28.02 12.64 -13.50
C VAL A 57 -29.22 11.72 -13.22
N GLY A 58 -29.04 10.75 -12.30
CA GLY A 58 -30.15 9.91 -11.81
C GLY A 58 -29.80 8.48 -11.38
N ILE A 59 -28.61 7.97 -11.70
CA ILE A 59 -28.19 6.62 -11.32
C ILE A 59 -27.04 6.72 -10.32
N ALA A 60 -27.17 6.04 -9.18
CA ALA A 60 -26.13 5.96 -8.15
C ALA A 60 -24.78 5.63 -8.81
N THR A 61 -23.77 6.48 -8.59
CA THR A 61 -22.42 6.30 -9.11
C THR A 61 -21.87 4.98 -8.58
N SER A 62 -21.88 3.95 -9.43
CA SER A 62 -21.22 2.68 -9.16
C SER A 62 -19.76 2.99 -8.85
N GLY A 63 -19.33 2.67 -7.63
CA GLY A 63 -17.99 3.01 -7.14
C GLY A 63 -16.90 2.62 -8.13
N ARG A 64 -15.92 3.49 -8.32
CA ARG A 64 -14.88 3.28 -9.34
C ARG A 64 -13.84 2.29 -8.83
N PRO A 65 -13.42 1.32 -9.66
CA PRO A 65 -12.30 0.48 -9.33
C PRO A 65 -10.99 1.26 -9.40
N VAL A 66 -10.02 0.88 -8.59
CA VAL A 66 -8.63 1.35 -8.60
C VAL A 66 -7.76 0.13 -8.77
N ASP A 67 -6.83 0.17 -9.71
CA ASP A 67 -5.76 -0.82 -9.84
C ASP A 67 -4.48 -0.11 -10.24
N GLU A 68 -3.76 0.39 -9.24
CA GLU A 68 -2.61 1.26 -9.43
C GLU A 68 -1.38 0.69 -8.73
N ILE A 69 -0.20 0.87 -9.33
CA ILE A 69 1.08 0.44 -8.77
C ILE A 69 2.00 1.66 -8.58
N PHE A 70 2.71 1.70 -7.47
CA PHE A 70 3.73 2.71 -7.22
C PHE A 70 4.95 2.14 -6.50
N ASP A 71 6.09 2.78 -6.73
CA ASP A 71 7.35 2.45 -6.08
C ASP A 71 7.50 3.19 -4.75
N VAL A 72 8.06 2.49 -3.76
CA VAL A 72 8.56 3.05 -2.50
C VAL A 72 10.08 3.08 -2.58
N TYR A 73 10.66 4.25 -2.34
CA TYR A 73 12.08 4.50 -2.53
C TYR A 73 12.84 4.46 -1.22
N TYR A 74 14.12 4.14 -1.30
CA TYR A 74 15.08 4.28 -0.22
C TYR A 74 16.34 4.97 -0.73
N ASP A 75 17.05 5.57 0.20
CA ASP A 75 18.31 6.22 -0.11
C ASP A 75 19.45 5.21 -0.18
N THR A 76 20.22 5.27 -1.27
CA THR A 76 21.39 4.42 -1.50
C THR A 76 22.59 5.29 -1.88
N ILE A 77 23.79 4.78 -1.62
CA ILE A 77 25.04 5.42 -2.05
C ILE A 77 25.56 4.63 -3.25
N ASN A 78 25.81 5.32 -4.36
CA ASN A 78 26.39 4.69 -5.55
C ASN A 78 27.91 4.43 -5.35
N ARG A 79 28.54 3.74 -6.31
CA ARG A 79 29.98 3.42 -6.25
C ARG A 79 30.90 4.65 -6.20
N GLU A 80 30.38 5.82 -6.59
CA GLU A 80 31.09 7.10 -6.61
C GLU A 80 30.85 7.92 -5.33
N GLY A 81 30.16 7.35 -4.32
CA GLY A 81 29.86 8.03 -3.06
C GLY A 81 28.70 9.03 -3.15
N GLN A 82 27.97 9.06 -4.28
CA GLN A 82 26.86 9.97 -4.48
C GLN A 82 25.54 9.34 -4.02
N ARG A 83 24.69 10.18 -3.43
CA ARG A 83 23.34 9.82 -3.02
C ARG A 83 22.47 9.53 -4.24
N GLN A 84 21.82 8.37 -4.27
CA GLN A 84 20.91 7.94 -5.32
C GLN A 84 19.66 7.33 -4.68
N GLU A 85 18.51 7.43 -5.34
CA GLU A 85 17.29 6.73 -4.92
C GLU A 85 17.21 5.35 -5.56
N GLY A 86 17.00 4.32 -4.74
CA GLY A 86 16.70 2.95 -5.16
C GLY A 86 15.25 2.60 -4.86
N VAL A 87 14.68 1.66 -5.62
CA VAL A 87 13.33 1.13 -5.31
C VAL A 87 13.47 0.05 -4.24
N LEU A 88 12.84 0.27 -3.09
CA LEU A 88 12.83 -0.67 -1.97
C LEU A 88 11.83 -1.80 -2.23
N PHE A 89 10.58 -1.42 -2.51
CA PHE A 89 9.51 -2.32 -2.93
C PHE A 89 8.45 -1.54 -3.72
N ARG A 90 7.53 -2.28 -4.35
CA ARG A 90 6.34 -1.71 -4.99
C ARG A 90 5.10 -2.03 -4.20
N VAL A 91 4.09 -1.19 -4.32
CA VAL A 91 2.75 -1.43 -3.79
C VAL A 91 1.77 -1.39 -4.94
N ASN A 92 0.96 -2.44 -5.10
CA ASN A 92 -0.20 -2.45 -5.98
C ASN A 92 -1.47 -2.37 -5.13
N ILE A 93 -2.29 -1.35 -5.39
CA ILE A 93 -3.56 -1.11 -4.72
C ILE A 93 -4.69 -1.45 -5.68
N SER A 94 -5.41 -2.53 -5.37
CA SER A 94 -6.56 -3.03 -6.12
C SER A 94 -7.82 -2.88 -5.27
N LEU A 95 -8.64 -1.87 -5.55
CA LEU A 95 -9.92 -1.59 -4.88
C LEU A 95 -11.06 -1.77 -5.87
N THR A 96 -12.09 -2.53 -5.53
CA THR A 96 -13.16 -2.85 -6.48
C THR A 96 -14.31 -1.85 -6.44
N LYS A 97 -14.60 -1.23 -5.29
CA LYS A 97 -15.54 -0.10 -5.23
C LYS A 97 -15.08 0.95 -4.23
N LEU A 98 -14.71 2.12 -4.73
CA LEU A 98 -14.58 3.33 -3.93
C LEU A 98 -15.91 4.12 -3.90
N PRO A 99 -16.46 4.47 -2.72
CA PRO A 99 -17.61 5.36 -2.62
C PRO A 99 -17.19 6.78 -2.97
N ALA A 100 -18.13 7.54 -3.55
CA ALA A 100 -17.86 8.80 -4.21
C ALA A 100 -17.46 9.98 -3.28
N GLN A 101 -17.57 9.86 -1.94
CA GLN A 101 -17.62 11.05 -1.07
C GLN A 101 -16.63 11.16 0.10
N ALA A 102 -15.78 10.15 0.40
CA ALA A 102 -14.87 10.24 1.55
C ALA A 102 -13.41 9.90 1.19
N SER A 103 -12.69 10.84 0.55
CA SER A 103 -11.29 10.63 0.15
C SER A 103 -10.33 10.49 1.34
N SER A 104 -10.39 11.38 2.33
CA SER A 104 -9.40 11.44 3.41
C SER A 104 -9.44 10.23 4.34
N ILE A 105 -10.63 9.82 4.80
CA ILE A 105 -10.80 8.65 5.68
C ILE A 105 -10.30 7.38 4.99
N THR A 106 -10.59 7.23 3.70
CA THR A 106 -10.13 6.08 2.91
C THR A 106 -8.62 6.04 2.79
N VAL A 107 -8.01 7.19 2.51
CA VAL A 107 -6.55 7.31 2.46
C VAL A 107 -5.96 6.93 3.81
N GLU A 108 -6.47 7.46 4.92
CA GLU A 108 -6.00 7.14 6.26
C GLU A 108 -6.13 5.65 6.59
N GLN A 109 -7.25 5.01 6.26
CA GLN A 109 -7.47 3.58 6.48
C GLN A 109 -6.50 2.71 5.67
N ILE A 110 -6.25 3.05 4.40
CA ILE A 110 -5.29 2.32 3.57
C ILE A 110 -3.89 2.45 4.16
N ILE A 111 -3.50 3.66 4.57
CA ILE A 111 -2.19 3.92 5.18
C ILE A 111 -2.01 3.16 6.49
N ASP A 112 -2.98 3.24 7.39
CA ASP A 112 -2.96 2.50 8.67
C ASP A 112 -2.81 1.00 8.45
N CYS A 113 -3.51 0.45 7.44
CA CYS A 113 -3.38 -0.97 7.12
C CYS A 113 -2.00 -1.31 6.53
N LEU A 114 -1.44 -0.49 5.65
CA LEU A 114 -0.09 -0.72 5.11
C LEU A 114 0.97 -0.59 6.20
N GLU A 115 0.86 0.42 7.05
CA GLU A 115 1.79 0.70 8.16
C GLU A 115 1.81 -0.45 9.17
N LYS A 116 0.64 -0.88 9.67
CA LYS A 116 0.53 -2.04 10.57
C LYS A 116 1.02 -3.34 9.96
N PHE A 117 0.83 -3.54 8.65
CA PHE A 117 1.35 -4.73 7.98
C PHE A 117 2.88 -4.73 7.86
N LEU A 118 3.47 -3.57 7.58
CA LEU A 118 4.91 -3.39 7.48
C LEU A 118 5.59 -3.45 8.86
N ASN A 119 4.88 -3.07 9.92
CA ASN A 119 5.32 -3.13 11.31
C ASN A 119 4.33 -3.92 12.20
N PRO A 120 4.34 -5.27 12.13
CA PRO A 120 3.35 -6.09 12.83
C PRO A 120 3.46 -6.05 14.35
N SER A 121 4.56 -5.53 14.92
CA SER A 121 4.69 -5.28 16.36
C SER A 121 3.58 -4.36 16.90
N GLU A 122 2.93 -3.58 16.02
CA GLU A 122 1.83 -2.67 16.36
C GLU A 122 0.43 -3.27 16.12
N ALA A 123 0.34 -4.50 15.60
CA ALA A 123 -0.93 -5.17 15.30
C ALA A 123 -1.28 -6.24 16.35
N PRO A 124 -2.52 -6.28 16.87
CA PRO A 124 -2.98 -7.38 17.72
C PRO A 124 -3.01 -8.70 16.92
N ASP A 125 -2.84 -9.85 17.59
CA ASP A 125 -2.73 -11.19 16.97
C ASP A 125 -3.89 -11.55 16.00
N TYR A 126 -5.05 -10.90 16.13
CA TYR A 126 -6.24 -11.14 15.31
C TYR A 126 -6.66 -9.93 14.49
N TRP A 127 -5.72 -9.04 14.16
CA TRP A 127 -6.03 -7.87 13.35
C TRP A 127 -6.43 -8.26 11.92
N GLN A 128 -7.63 -7.83 11.52
CA GLN A 128 -8.10 -7.93 10.14
C GLN A 128 -8.11 -6.53 9.51
N PRO A 129 -7.31 -6.27 8.47
CA PRO A 129 -7.29 -4.97 7.84
C PRO A 129 -8.62 -4.74 7.10
N THR A 130 -9.18 -3.54 7.25
CA THR A 130 -10.43 -3.16 6.60
C THR A 130 -10.36 -1.74 6.08
N VAL A 131 -10.92 -1.52 4.89
CA VAL A 131 -11.11 -0.20 4.31
C VAL A 131 -12.61 -0.02 4.08
N GLN A 132 -13.18 0.99 4.74
CA GLN A 132 -14.60 1.32 4.69
C GLN A 132 -15.52 0.12 5.00
N GLY A 133 -15.17 -0.67 6.01
CA GLY A 133 -15.96 -1.83 6.44
C GLY A 133 -15.84 -3.06 5.55
N ARG A 134 -14.96 -3.04 4.53
CA ARG A 134 -14.64 -4.21 3.70
C ARG A 134 -13.27 -4.74 4.04
N VAL A 135 -13.17 -6.06 4.14
CA VAL A 135 -11.91 -6.77 4.36
C VAL A 135 -10.97 -6.52 3.20
N VAL A 136 -9.72 -6.20 3.53
CA VAL A 136 -8.63 -6.17 2.56
C VAL A 136 -7.65 -7.29 2.85
N THR A 137 -6.95 -7.75 1.83
CA THR A 137 -5.84 -8.70 1.94
C THR A 137 -4.56 -7.97 1.59
N ILE A 138 -3.55 -8.10 2.46
CA ILE A 138 -2.22 -7.54 2.25
C ILE A 138 -1.24 -8.69 2.24
N GLU A 139 -0.49 -8.84 1.15
CA GLU A 139 0.44 -9.96 0.98
C GLU A 139 1.64 -9.56 0.10
N TRP A 140 2.80 -10.16 0.37
CA TRP A 140 3.95 -10.02 -0.53
C TRP A 140 3.84 -11.03 -1.66
N ASP A 141 3.94 -10.56 -2.92
CA ASP A 141 4.07 -11.44 -4.08
C ASP A 141 5.48 -12.05 -4.10
N GLN A 142 5.57 -13.30 -3.69
CA GLN A 142 6.82 -14.06 -3.64
C GLN A 142 7.40 -14.37 -5.03
N LYS A 143 6.63 -14.17 -6.11
CA LYS A 143 7.07 -14.39 -7.49
C LYS A 143 7.62 -13.13 -8.15
N ALA A 144 7.33 -11.94 -7.59
CA ALA A 144 7.80 -10.68 -8.13
C ALA A 144 9.33 -10.57 -7.99
N LYS A 145 10.03 -10.65 -9.13
CA LYS A 145 11.47 -10.40 -9.26
C LYS A 145 11.69 -9.35 -10.36
N PRO A 146 12.70 -8.48 -10.24
CA PRO A 146 13.71 -8.38 -9.17
C PRO A 146 13.28 -7.53 -7.96
N THR A 147 12.16 -6.79 -8.07
CA THR A 147 11.68 -5.90 -7.01
C THR A 147 10.46 -6.52 -6.33
N PRO A 148 10.40 -6.55 -4.99
CA PRO A 148 9.27 -7.05 -4.24
C PRO A 148 8.01 -6.26 -4.55
N LEU A 149 6.88 -6.97 -4.60
CA LEU A 149 5.58 -6.36 -4.80
C LEU A 149 4.69 -6.68 -3.59
N LEU A 150 4.22 -5.63 -2.93
CA LEU A 150 3.19 -5.68 -1.91
C LEU A 150 1.83 -5.53 -2.59
N LEU A 151 0.98 -6.52 -2.44
CA LEU A 151 -0.37 -6.52 -2.97
C LEU A 151 -1.33 -6.05 -1.87
N PHE A 152 -2.13 -5.03 -2.16
CA PHE A 152 -3.21 -4.54 -1.31
C PHE A 152 -4.52 -4.70 -2.08
N LYS A 153 -5.32 -5.70 -1.70
CA LYS A 153 -6.53 -6.09 -2.44
C LYS A 153 -7.76 -5.94 -1.58
N GLN A 154 -8.78 -5.27 -2.08
CA GLN A 154 -10.11 -5.29 -1.47
C GLN A 154 -10.82 -6.59 -1.83
N SER A 155 -11.38 -7.29 -0.82
CA SER A 155 -12.15 -8.50 -1.05
C SER A 155 -13.44 -8.21 -1.83
N GLU A 156 -13.79 -9.10 -2.76
CA GLU A 156 -15.03 -9.01 -3.54
C GLU A 156 -16.23 -9.61 -2.80
N GLU A 157 -15.98 -10.55 -1.88
CA GLU A 157 -16.99 -11.18 -1.06
C GLU A 157 -17.48 -10.22 0.04
N GLY A 158 -18.79 -10.19 0.24
CA GLY A 158 -19.49 -9.35 1.22
C GLY A 158 -19.26 -9.77 2.67
N ASP A 159 -18.00 -9.98 3.05
CA ASP A 159 -17.59 -10.14 4.44
C ASP A 159 -17.60 -8.75 5.11
N ASN A 160 -18.83 -8.22 5.28
CA ASN A 160 -19.07 -7.06 6.10
C ASN A 160 -18.83 -7.51 7.54
N VAL A 161 -17.72 -7.06 8.13
CA VAL A 161 -17.49 -7.17 9.57
C VAL A 161 -18.64 -6.46 10.28
N SER A 162 -19.61 -7.24 10.74
CA SER A 162 -20.75 -6.73 11.48
C SER A 162 -20.24 -6.33 12.86
N PHE A 163 -19.97 -5.04 13.06
CA PHE A 163 -19.74 -4.48 14.39
C PHE A 163 -20.99 -4.76 15.24
N ARG A 164 -20.95 -5.82 16.03
CA ARG A 164 -21.92 -6.02 17.11
C ARG A 164 -21.59 -5.00 18.20
N SER A 165 -22.26 -3.85 18.16
CA SER A 165 -22.41 -3.04 19.37
C SER A 165 -23.14 -3.89 20.40
N ILE A 166 -22.43 -4.25 21.47
CA ILE A 166 -23.02 -4.90 22.63
C ILE A 166 -23.81 -3.80 23.35
N ALA A 167 -25.13 -3.99 23.41
CA ALA A 167 -26.06 -3.11 24.12
C ALA A 167 -25.97 -3.30 25.63
#